data_AF-A0A1V5FV64-F1
#
_entry.id   AF-A0A1V5FV64-F1
#
_cell.length_a   1.000
_cell.length_b   1.000
_cell.length_c   1.000
_cell.angle_alpha   90.00
_cell.angle_beta   90.00
_cell.angle_gamma   90.00
#
_symmetry.space_group_name_H-M   'P 1'
#
loop_
_entity.id
_entity.type
_entity.pdbx_description
1 polymer ?
#
loop_
_entity_poly.entity_id
_entity_poly.type
_entity_poly.pdbx_seq_one_letter_code
_entity_poly.pdbx_strand_id
1 'polypeptide(L)'
;MNSVTPDPRLPLNIDNLFRLKLADYLSEFARSINQAANLVLWKTVAVSTAYTAGVNDHIIRCTSGPYTVTIPSASSMNGKRIVIKRADSGTSTLTISSASGNIDGAGSTSLTTAWQSRELFSDGTQWLLV
;
A
#
# COMPACT_ATOMS: atom_id res chain seq x y z
N MET A 1 -15.51 8.05 13.00
CA MET A 1 -14.11 8.52 12.93
C MET A 1 -14.00 9.78 13.78
N ASN A 2 -13.09 9.82 14.75
CA ASN A 2 -12.82 11.06 15.46
C ASN A 2 -12.21 12.04 14.44
N SER A 3 -12.96 13.08 14.09
CA SER A 3 -12.50 14.11 13.18
C SER A 3 -11.34 14.86 13.84
N VAL A 4 -10.13 14.69 13.31
CA VAL A 4 -8.97 15.48 13.71
C VAL A 4 -9.15 16.91 13.25
N THR A 5 -8.77 17.89 14.09
CA THR A 5 -8.83 19.30 13.74
C THR A 5 -7.83 19.59 12.62
N PRO A 6 -8.22 20.24 11.50
CA PRO A 6 -7.32 20.54 10.39
C PRO A 6 -6.17 21.50 10.71
N ASP A 7 -6.34 22.36 11.74
CA ASP A 7 -5.32 23.29 12.25
C ASP A 7 -5.32 23.23 13.79
N PRO A 8 -4.65 22.24 14.41
CA PRO A 8 -4.58 22.15 15.86
C PRO A 8 -3.68 23.27 16.39
N ARG A 9 -4.31 24.27 17.01
CA ARG A 9 -3.59 25.38 17.66
C ARG A 9 -3.40 25.11 19.14
N LEU A 10 -2.17 25.34 19.60
CA LEU A 10 -1.88 25.31 21.03
C LEU A 10 -2.65 26.44 21.75
N PRO A 11 -3.12 26.19 22.99
CA PRO A 11 -3.82 27.19 23.79
C PRO A 11 -3.03 28.51 23.93
N LEU A 12 -3.73 29.63 24.08
CA LEU A 12 -3.09 30.95 24.22
C LEU A 12 -2.67 31.28 25.66
N ASN A 13 -3.05 30.45 26.63
CA ASN A 13 -2.78 30.63 28.06
C ASN A 13 -1.42 30.06 28.51
N ILE A 14 -0.64 29.48 27.60
CA ILE A 14 0.72 29.00 27.86
C ILE A 14 1.75 30.01 27.35
N ASP A 15 2.94 29.95 27.91
CA ASP A 15 4.06 30.81 27.52
C ASP A 15 4.28 30.81 25.99
N ASN A 16 4.43 32.00 25.41
CA ASN A 16 4.47 32.17 23.96
C ASN A 16 5.72 31.54 23.33
N LEU A 17 6.85 31.51 24.04
CA LEU A 17 8.08 30.89 23.54
C LEU A 17 7.96 29.36 23.56
N PHE A 18 7.42 28.79 24.63
CA PHE A 18 7.11 27.36 24.70
C PHE A 18 6.13 26.95 23.60
N ARG A 19 5.07 27.74 23.41
CA ARG A 19 4.06 27.53 22.36
C ARG A 19 4.70 27.47 20.96
N LEU A 20 5.58 28.41 20.64
CA LEU A 20 6.24 28.46 19.33
C LEU A 20 7.15 27.24 19.13
N LYS A 21 8.02 26.93 20.09
CA LYS A 21 8.93 25.79 20.01
C LYS A 21 8.20 24.45 19.87
N LEU A 22 7.09 24.28 20.59
CA LEU A 22 6.28 23.06 20.49
C LEU A 22 5.56 22.97 19.14
N ALA A 23 5.02 24.08 18.63
CA ALA A 23 4.39 24.12 17.31
C ALA A 23 5.39 23.80 16.19
N ASP A 24 6.61 24.35 16.27
CA ASP A 24 7.69 24.06 15.33
C ASP A 24 8.07 22.58 15.37
N TYR A 25 8.23 22.02 16.57
CA TYR A 25 8.53 20.60 16.76
C TYR A 25 7.45 19.68 16.17
N LEU A 26 6.17 19.94 16.45
CA LEU A 26 5.06 19.15 15.91
C LEU A 26 4.96 19.26 14.38
N SER A 27 5.23 20.44 13.82
CA SER A 27 5.26 20.67 12.38
C SER A 27 6.39 19.90 11.70
N GLU A 28 7.58 19.92 12.28
CA GLU A 28 8.72 19.12 11.81
C GLU A 28 8.47 17.61 11.96
N PHE A 29 7.84 17.18 13.06
CA PHE A 29 7.43 15.79 13.24
C PHE A 29 6.44 15.35 12.15
N ALA A 30 5.39 16.13 11.88
CA ALA A 30 4.44 15.84 10.81
C ALA A 30 5.10 15.83 9.42
N ARG A 31 6.00 16.78 9.15
CA ARG A 31 6.80 16.80 7.92
C ARG A 31 7.69 15.58 7.80
N SER A 32 8.33 15.13 8.88
CA SER A 32 9.20 13.96 8.88
C SER A 32 8.43 12.67 8.55
N ILE A 33 7.22 12.51 9.09
CA ILE A 33 6.34 11.37 8.77
C ILE A 33 5.94 11.40 7.29
N ASN A 34 5.52 12.57 6.81
CA ASN A 34 5.11 12.76 5.41
C ASN A 34 6.28 12.54 4.43
N GLN A 35 7.49 12.98 4.80
CA GLN A 35 8.70 12.79 4.00
C GLN A 35 9.19 11.34 4.05
N ALA A 36 9.06 10.65 5.18
CA ALA A 36 9.33 9.22 5.29
C ALA A 36 8.37 8.39 4.40
N ALA A 37 7.15 8.87 4.18
CA ALA A 37 6.21 8.33 3.20
C ALA A 37 6.45 8.85 1.76
N ASN A 38 7.49 9.65 1.53
CA ASN A 38 7.78 10.33 0.27
C ASN A 38 6.59 11.10 -0.31
N LEU A 39 5.73 11.66 0.54
CA LEU A 39 4.47 12.34 0.20
C LEU A 39 3.43 11.45 -0.50
N VAL A 40 3.64 10.13 -0.56
CA VAL A 40 2.73 9.18 -1.19
C VAL A 40 2.11 8.30 -0.11
N LEU A 41 0.81 8.49 0.14
CA LEU A 41 0.03 7.66 1.09
C LEU A 41 0.01 6.17 0.70
N TRP A 42 0.32 5.85 -0.55
CA TRP A 42 0.28 4.52 -1.13
C TRP A 42 1.62 4.15 -1.76
N LYS A 43 2.51 3.50 -1.00
CA LYS A 43 3.81 3.06 -1.52
C LYS A 43 3.61 2.26 -2.81
N THR A 44 4.21 2.75 -3.89
CA THR A 44 4.07 2.21 -5.23
C THR A 44 5.41 1.70 -5.73
N VAL A 45 5.41 0.51 -6.34
CA VAL A 45 6.58 -0.09 -6.96
C VAL A 45 6.28 -0.48 -8.40
N ALA A 46 7.27 -0.35 -9.28
CA ALA A 46 7.21 -0.86 -10.65
C ALA A 46 8.17 -2.04 -10.78
N VAL A 47 7.71 -3.11 -11.43
CA VAL A 47 8.43 -4.38 -11.55
C VAL A 47 8.36 -4.89 -12.99
N SER A 48 9.43 -5.54 -13.46
CA SER A 48 9.56 -6.07 -14.83
C SER A 48 9.91 -7.56 -14.89
N THR A 49 10.03 -8.19 -13.71
CA THR A 49 10.34 -9.61 -13.52
C THR A 49 9.58 -10.13 -12.29
N ALA A 50 9.76 -11.41 -11.94
CA ALA A 50 9.17 -11.99 -10.74
C ALA A 50 9.49 -11.16 -9.49
N TYR A 51 8.49 -10.98 -8.63
CA TYR A 51 8.57 -10.05 -7.50
C TYR A 51 7.86 -10.59 -6.28
N THR A 52 8.49 -10.46 -5.11
CA THR A 52 7.86 -10.74 -3.81
C THR A 52 7.50 -9.43 -3.16
N ALA A 53 6.20 -9.19 -2.96
CA ALA A 53 5.70 -7.98 -2.36
C ALA A 53 6.07 -7.90 -0.87
N GLY A 54 6.52 -6.72 -0.44
CA GLY A 54 6.77 -6.40 0.96
C GLY A 54 5.52 -5.92 1.68
N VAL A 55 5.57 -5.93 3.01
CA VAL A 55 4.45 -5.54 3.90
C VAL A 55 3.93 -4.12 3.64
N ASN A 56 4.81 -3.24 3.15
CA ASN A 56 4.51 -1.84 2.90
C ASN A 56 4.00 -1.56 1.49
N ASP A 57 4.11 -2.51 0.56
CA ASP A 57 3.67 -2.26 -0.81
C ASP A 57 2.14 -2.13 -0.85
N HIS A 58 1.66 -1.16 -1.63
CA HIS A 58 0.23 -0.92 -1.80
C HIS A 58 -0.17 -1.01 -3.27
N ILE A 59 0.66 -0.46 -4.17
CA ILE A 59 0.44 -0.55 -5.62
C ILE A 59 1.66 -1.19 -6.26
N ILE A 60 1.45 -2.30 -6.97
CA ILE A 60 2.47 -2.99 -7.75
C ILE A 60 2.12 -2.86 -9.23
N ARG A 61 2.97 -2.16 -9.98
CA ARG A 61 2.84 -1.97 -11.43
C ARG A 61 3.75 -2.95 -12.16
N CYS A 62 3.16 -3.95 -12.79
CA CYS A 62 3.87 -4.92 -13.63
C CYS A 62 4.05 -4.32 -15.03
N THR A 63 5.27 -3.99 -15.44
CA THR A 63 5.56 -3.25 -16.70
C THR A 63 5.97 -4.14 -17.87
N SER A 64 5.92 -5.45 -17.68
CA SER A 64 6.17 -6.50 -18.67
C SER A 64 5.59 -7.81 -18.13
N GLY A 65 5.74 -8.91 -18.87
CA GLY A 65 5.37 -10.25 -18.43
C GLY A 65 5.60 -11.29 -19.52
N PRO A 66 5.56 -12.60 -19.20
CA PRO A 66 4.94 -13.19 -18.01
C PRO A 66 5.90 -13.36 -16.83
N TYR A 67 5.36 -13.30 -15.61
CA TYR A 67 6.02 -13.70 -14.36
C TYR A 67 4.99 -13.76 -13.23
N THR A 68 5.44 -14.20 -12.06
CA THR A 68 4.64 -14.26 -10.83
C THR A 68 4.98 -13.10 -9.90
N VAL A 69 3.95 -12.42 -9.40
CA VAL A 69 4.02 -11.56 -8.23
C VAL A 69 3.52 -12.36 -7.03
N THR A 70 4.39 -12.57 -6.05
CA THR A 70 4.05 -13.26 -4.80
C THR A 70 3.66 -12.23 -3.75
N ILE A 71 2.39 -12.24 -3.31
CA ILE A 71 1.90 -11.43 -2.19
C ILE A 71 2.10 -12.16 -0.85
N PRO A 72 2.22 -11.45 0.29
CA PRO A 72 2.41 -12.10 1.58
C PRO A 72 1.24 -13.01 1.96
N SER A 73 1.41 -13.80 3.02
CA SER A 73 0.30 -14.58 3.56
C SER A 73 -0.84 -13.68 4.03
N ALA A 74 -2.08 -14.07 3.76
CA ALA A 74 -3.24 -13.31 4.23
C ALA A 74 -3.23 -13.14 5.76
N SER A 75 -2.84 -14.19 6.48
CA SER A 75 -2.74 -14.20 7.95
C SER A 75 -1.77 -13.17 8.53
N SER A 76 -0.69 -12.83 7.80
CA SER A 76 0.26 -11.79 8.22
C SER A 76 -0.15 -10.38 7.82
N MET A 77 -1.26 -10.24 7.08
CA MET A 77 -1.68 -9.01 6.41
C MET A 77 -3.14 -8.63 6.70
N ASN A 78 -3.71 -9.04 7.84
CA ASN A 78 -5.12 -8.74 8.17
C ASN A 78 -5.45 -7.24 8.00
N GLY A 79 -6.48 -6.93 7.22
CA GLY A 79 -6.92 -5.56 6.92
C GLY A 79 -6.10 -4.85 5.84
N LYS A 80 -5.09 -5.50 5.26
CA LYS A 80 -4.28 -4.93 4.18
C LYS A 80 -5.05 -4.96 2.86
N ARG A 81 -4.95 -3.86 2.12
CA ARG A 81 -5.37 -3.74 0.72
C ARG A 81 -4.14 -3.60 -0.16
N ILE A 82 -4.13 -4.29 -1.30
CA ILE A 82 -3.08 -4.21 -2.31
C ILE A 82 -3.70 -4.19 -3.71
N VAL A 83 -3.15 -3.37 -4.60
CA VAL A 83 -3.54 -3.29 -6.00
C VAL A 83 -2.37 -3.76 -6.85
N ILE A 84 -2.63 -4.74 -7.71
CA ILE A 84 -1.66 -5.22 -8.68
C ILE A 84 -2.22 -4.93 -10.06
N LYS A 85 -1.44 -4.20 -10.86
CA LYS A 85 -1.85 -3.75 -12.18
C LYS A 85 -0.81 -4.10 -13.21
N ARG A 86 -1.27 -4.66 -14.33
CA ARG A 86 -0.52 -4.66 -15.57
C ARG A 86 -0.46 -3.23 -16.09
N ALA A 87 0.74 -2.70 -16.20
CA ALA A 87 1.04 -1.35 -16.65
C ALA A 87 1.72 -1.36 -18.03
N ASP A 88 1.39 -2.36 -18.85
CA ASP A 88 1.85 -2.54 -20.22
C ASP A 88 0.71 -3.01 -21.14
N SER A 89 1.00 -3.00 -22.44
CA SER A 89 0.09 -3.41 -23.52
C SER A 89 0.14 -4.91 -23.86
N GLY A 90 0.95 -5.69 -23.15
CA GLY A 90 1.08 -7.13 -23.34
C GLY A 90 -0.16 -7.90 -22.88
N THR A 91 -0.21 -9.17 -23.29
CA THR A 91 -1.32 -10.10 -23.00
C THR A 91 -0.83 -11.43 -22.45
N SER A 92 0.48 -11.58 -22.25
CA SER A 92 1.08 -12.75 -21.59
C SER A 92 0.59 -12.86 -20.15
N THR A 93 0.30 -14.06 -19.65
CA THR A 93 -0.30 -14.20 -18.31
C THR A 93 0.67 -13.75 -17.22
N LEU A 94 0.27 -12.76 -16.42
CA LEU A 94 0.90 -12.43 -15.15
C LEU A 94 0.15 -13.14 -14.03
N THR A 95 0.87 -13.85 -13.19
CA THR A 95 0.27 -14.60 -12.08
C THR A 95 0.46 -13.83 -10.78
N ILE A 96 -0.59 -13.75 -9.96
CA ILE A 96 -0.56 -13.24 -8.61
C ILE A 96 -0.76 -14.45 -7.70
N SER A 97 0.26 -14.82 -6.93
CA SER A 97 0.23 -15.95 -6.01
C SER A 97 0.31 -15.46 -4.57
N SER A 98 -0.40 -16.10 -3.65
CA SER A 98 -0.11 -15.88 -2.23
C SER A 98 1.11 -16.70 -1.81
N ALA A 99 1.93 -16.16 -0.89
CA ALA A 99 3.02 -16.90 -0.26
C ALA A 99 2.49 -18.06 0.58
N SER A 100 1.32 -17.88 1.22
CA SER A 100 0.53 -18.95 1.82
C SER A 100 -0.91 -18.53 2.05
N GLY A 101 -1.84 -19.49 2.01
CA GLY A 101 -3.27 -19.23 2.02
C GLY A 101 -3.83 -19.00 0.61
N ASN A 102 -5.10 -18.58 0.56
CA ASN A 102 -5.86 -18.52 -0.69
C ASN A 102 -6.14 -17.07 -1.11
N ILE A 103 -6.47 -16.91 -2.39
CA ILE A 103 -7.03 -15.74 -3.07
C ILE A 103 -8.40 -16.19 -3.61
N ASP A 104 -9.50 -15.76 -2.98
CA ASP A 104 -10.87 -16.24 -3.26
C ASP A 104 -10.97 -17.76 -3.41
N GLY A 105 -10.43 -18.49 -2.44
CA GLY A 105 -10.41 -19.96 -2.45
C GLY A 105 -9.39 -20.62 -3.40
N ALA A 106 -8.69 -19.86 -4.26
CA ALA A 106 -7.64 -20.38 -5.14
C ALA A 106 -6.23 -20.03 -4.63
N GLY A 107 -5.18 -20.79 -5.00
CA GLY A 107 -3.80 -20.44 -4.62
C GLY A 107 -3.24 -19.20 -5.33
N SER A 108 -3.86 -18.81 -6.45
CA SER A 108 -3.42 -17.71 -7.31
C SER A 108 -4.57 -17.12 -8.13
N THR A 109 -4.41 -15.87 -8.57
CA THR A 109 -5.21 -15.24 -9.62
C THR A 109 -4.29 -14.72 -10.73
N SER A 110 -4.82 -14.18 -11.82
CA SER A 110 -4.01 -13.76 -12.97
C SER A 110 -4.50 -12.48 -13.63
N LEU A 111 -3.57 -11.76 -14.25
CA LEU A 111 -3.82 -10.67 -15.20
C LEU A 111 -3.49 -11.14 -16.61
N THR A 112 -4.49 -11.26 -17.47
CA THR A 112 -4.39 -11.83 -18.83
C THR A 112 -4.62 -10.80 -19.93
N THR A 113 -5.12 -9.61 -19.60
CA THR A 113 -5.38 -8.54 -20.58
C THR A 113 -4.49 -7.33 -20.33
N ALA A 114 -4.24 -6.56 -21.41
CA ALA A 114 -3.56 -5.28 -21.35
C ALA A 114 -4.23 -4.37 -20.32
N TRP A 115 -3.43 -3.66 -19.52
CA TRP A 115 -3.91 -2.68 -18.52
C TRP A 115 -4.81 -3.21 -17.39
N GLN A 116 -5.00 -4.52 -17.28
CA GLN A 116 -5.84 -5.15 -16.26
C GLN A 116 -5.30 -4.93 -14.85
N SER A 117 -6.20 -4.81 -13.88
CA SER A 117 -5.87 -4.77 -12.46
C SER A 117 -6.66 -5.80 -11.66
N ARG A 118 -6.08 -6.20 -10.54
CA ARG A 118 -6.76 -6.91 -9.44
C ARG A 118 -6.48 -6.15 -8.17
N GLU A 119 -7.54 -5.92 -7.43
CA GLU A 119 -7.46 -5.40 -6.09
C GLU A 119 -7.73 -6.55 -5.14
N LEU A 120 -6.91 -6.66 -4.10
CA LEU A 120 -7.00 -7.70 -3.09
C LEU A 120 -7.08 -7.10 -1.70
N PHE A 121 -7.94 -7.65 -0.87
CA PHE A 121 -8.08 -7.31 0.55
C PHE A 121 -7.89 -8.55 1.41
N SER A 122 -7.05 -8.50 2.43
CA SER A 122 -6.88 -9.61 3.36
C SER A 122 -7.88 -9.51 4.52
N ASP A 123 -8.65 -10.57 4.73
CA ASP A 123 -9.52 -10.75 5.90
C ASP A 123 -8.80 -11.40 7.11
N GLY A 124 -7.49 -11.62 7.00
CA GLY A 124 -6.68 -12.33 7.99
C GLY A 124 -6.67 -13.85 7.86
N THR A 125 -7.42 -14.41 6.91
CA THR A 125 -7.44 -15.86 6.59
C THR A 125 -7.12 -16.11 5.12
N GLN A 126 -7.69 -15.32 4.22
CA GLN A 126 -7.46 -15.35 2.78
C GLN A 126 -7.43 -13.92 2.21
N TRP A 127 -6.98 -13.82 0.96
CA TRP A 127 -7.14 -12.61 0.16
C TRP A 127 -8.46 -12.69 -0.60
N LEU A 128 -9.23 -11.60 -0.56
CA LEU A 128 -10.49 -11.44 -1.28
C LEU A 128 -10.28 -10.52 -2.47
N LEU A 129 -10.83 -10.86 -3.65
CA LEU A 129 -10.90 -9.88 -4.75
C LEU A 129 -12.05 -8.90 -4.50
N VAL A 130 -11.78 -7.62 -4.74
CA VAL A 130 -12.71 -6.50 -4.49
C VAL A 130 -12.99 -5.73 -5.78
#